data_AF-A0A6B1AFH7-F1
#
_entry.id   AF-A0A6B1AFH7-F1
#
_cell.length_a   1.000
_cell.length_b   1.000
_cell.length_c   1.000
_cell.angle_alpha   90.00
_cell.angle_beta   90.00
_cell.angle_gamma   90.00
#
_symmetry.space_group_name_H-M   'P 1'
#
loop_
_entity.id
_entity.type
_entity.pdbx_description
1 polymer ?
#
loop_
_entity_poly.entity_id
_entity_poly.type
_entity_poly.pdbx_seq_one_letter_code
_entity_poly.pdbx_strand_id
1 'polypeptide(L)' 'MTAAGETGTTAAGETGATAAEEIGTAEAHAKVNLRLRVFARDETGFHGVETLLARTSLSDTVHLSAGSKGGRPVGHGTR' A
#
# COMPACT_ATOMS: atom_id res chain seq x y z
N MET A 1 -37.97 -9.08 48.98
CA MET A 1 -38.06 -8.21 47.79
C MET A 1 -37.57 -9.05 46.62
N THR A 2 -38.50 -9.45 45.75
CA THR A 2 -38.36 -10.56 44.78
C THR A 2 -38.07 -10.02 43.38
N ALA A 3 -37.49 -10.90 42.53
CA ALA A 3 -37.37 -10.85 41.07
C ALA A 3 -36.23 -9.95 40.52
N ALA A 4 -35.18 -10.53 39.93
CA ALA A 4 -35.06 -11.20 38.62
C ALA A 4 -34.76 -10.19 37.50
N GLY A 5 -33.71 -10.47 36.74
CA GLY A 5 -33.28 -9.65 35.60
C GLY A 5 -31.90 -10.04 35.10
N GLU A 6 -31.72 -11.30 34.70
CA GLU A 6 -30.63 -11.70 33.80
C GLU A 6 -30.89 -11.04 32.45
N THR A 7 -30.02 -10.12 32.05
CA THR A 7 -29.93 -9.70 30.65
C THR A 7 -28.72 -10.39 30.03
N GLY A 8 -28.97 -11.54 29.42
CA GLY A 8 -28.16 -12.01 28.32
C GLY A 8 -28.33 -11.05 27.14
N THR A 9 -27.23 -10.44 26.71
CA THR A 9 -27.10 -9.95 25.34
C THR A 9 -25.95 -10.70 24.70
N THR A 10 -26.32 -11.53 23.75
CA THR A 10 -25.48 -12.39 22.94
C THR A 10 -24.65 -11.57 21.95
N ALA A 11 -23.35 -11.91 21.90
CA ALA A 11 -22.40 -11.76 20.80
C ALA A 11 -22.41 -10.45 19.98
N ALA A 12 -21.53 -9.53 20.34
CA ALA A 12 -20.89 -8.62 19.39
C ALA A 12 -19.51 -8.22 19.93
N GLY A 13 -18.46 -8.90 19.48
CA GLY A 13 -17.09 -8.58 19.87
C GLY A 13 -16.16 -9.73 19.50
N GLU A 14 -15.06 -9.56 18.79
CA GLU A 14 -14.47 -8.39 18.15
C GLU A 14 -13.90 -8.94 16.86
N THR A 15 -14.23 -8.36 15.70
CA THR A 15 -13.43 -8.60 14.50
C THR A 15 -12.09 -7.94 14.77
N GLY A 16 -11.19 -8.66 15.45
CA GLY A 16 -9.84 -8.25 15.76
C GLY A 16 -9.00 -8.18 14.49
N ALA A 17 -9.37 -7.31 13.56
CA ALA A 17 -8.40 -6.65 12.73
C ALA A 17 -7.63 -5.74 13.68
N THR A 18 -6.57 -6.27 14.31
CA THR A 18 -5.57 -5.43 14.96
C THR A 18 -5.19 -4.39 13.91
N ALA A 19 -5.53 -3.13 14.16
CA ALA A 19 -5.17 -2.04 13.27
C ALA A 19 -3.66 -2.14 13.06
N ALA A 20 -3.23 -2.43 11.83
CA ALA A 20 -1.82 -2.54 11.53
C ALA A 20 -1.18 -1.20 11.89
N GLU A 21 -0.22 -1.22 12.80
CA GLU A 21 0.44 0.00 13.28
C GLU A 21 1.09 0.70 12.08
N GLU A 22 0.64 1.93 11.77
CA GLU A 22 1.22 2.72 10.69
C GLU A 22 2.63 3.14 11.07
N ILE A 23 3.62 2.65 10.33
CA ILE A 23 5.04 2.91 10.55
C ILE A 23 5.44 4.23 9.86
N GLY A 24 4.73 4.61 8.80
CA GLY A 24 4.92 5.91 8.16
C GLY A 24 4.39 5.98 6.73
N THR A 25 4.60 7.14 6.11
CA THR A 25 4.19 7.43 4.74
C THR A 25 5.37 7.89 3.89
N ALA A 26 5.38 7.54 2.60
CA ALA A 26 6.39 7.99 1.64
C ALA A 26 5.74 8.42 0.32
N GLU A 27 6.32 9.43 -0.33
CA GLU A 27 5.88 9.90 -1.65
C GLU A 27 6.69 9.20 -2.76
N ALA A 28 6.01 8.44 -3.61
CA ALA A 28 6.58 7.83 -4.80
C ALA A 28 6.34 8.75 -6.01
N HIS A 29 7.30 9.64 -6.28
CA HIS A 29 7.17 10.61 -7.37
C HIS A 29 7.20 9.97 -8.76
N ALA A 30 6.29 10.42 -9.61
CA ALA A 30 6.31 10.10 -11.03
C ALA A 30 7.50 10.77 -11.74
N LYS A 31 7.81 10.24 -12.93
CA LYS A 31 8.84 10.78 -13.80
C LYS A 31 8.36 10.89 -15.23
N VAL A 32 9.00 11.79 -15.96
CA VAL A 32 8.91 11.88 -17.41
C VAL A 32 10.31 11.74 -18.02
N ASN A 33 10.40 11.16 -19.21
CA ASN A 33 11.63 11.14 -19.99
C ASN A 33 11.63 12.37 -20.91
N LEU A 34 12.46 13.37 -20.62
CA LEU A 34 12.56 14.59 -21.46
C LEU A 34 13.29 14.31 -22.79
N ARG A 35 14.09 13.25 -22.82
CA ARG A 35 14.69 12.67 -24.02
C ARG A 35 14.72 11.16 -23.85
N LEU A 36 14.42 10.43 -24.91
CA LEU A 36 14.61 8.98 -24.98
C LEU A 36 15.19 8.60 -26.34
N ARG A 37 16.31 7.88 -26.32
CA ARG A 37 16.91 7.22 -27.48
C ARG A 37 17.07 5.75 -27.17
N VAL A 38 16.62 4.91 -28.10
CA VAL A 38 16.67 3.45 -27.98
C VAL A 38 17.77 2.92 -28.90
N PHE A 39 18.59 2.01 -28.39
CA PHE A 39 19.64 1.33 -29.13
C PHE A 39 19.21 -0.08 -29.55
N ALA A 40 20.09 -0.81 -30.23
CA ALA A 40 19.85 -2.20 -30.60
C ALA A 40 19.57 -3.07 -29.36
N ARG A 41 18.85 -4.17 -29.60
CA ARG A 41 18.58 -5.18 -28.58
C ARG A 41 19.84 -6.01 -28.34
N ASP A 42 20.15 -6.31 -27.08
CA ASP A 42 21.28 -7.14 -26.70
C ASP A 42 20.87 -8.61 -26.44
N GLU A 43 21.86 -9.43 -26.07
CA GLU A 43 21.69 -10.86 -25.79
C GLU A 43 20.87 -11.14 -24.53
N THR A 44 20.75 -10.17 -23.61
CA THR A 44 19.88 -10.28 -22.43
C THR A 44 18.40 -10.13 -22.80
N GLY A 45 18.14 -9.69 -24.04
CA GLY A 45 16.80 -9.49 -24.57
C GLY A 45 16.23 -8.11 -24.28
N PHE A 46 17.04 -7.16 -23.79
CA PHE A 46 16.63 -5.77 -23.55
C PHE A 46 17.27 -4.82 -24.56
N HIS A 47 16.73 -3.60 -24.63
CA HIS A 47 17.34 -2.52 -25.40
C HIS A 47 18.19 -1.66 -24.48
N GLY A 48 19.40 -1.33 -24.93
CA GLY A 48 20.11 -0.19 -24.37
C GLY A 48 19.28 1.08 -24.59
N VAL A 49 19.21 1.97 -23.60
CA VAL A 49 18.55 3.26 -23.73
C VAL A 49 19.41 4.37 -23.16
N GLU A 50 19.40 5.52 -23.85
CA GLU A 50 19.91 6.78 -23.33
C GLU A 50 18.71 7.69 -23.06
N THR A 51 18.64 8.25 -21.86
CA THR A 51 17.50 9.06 -21.47
C THR A 51 17.85 10.12 -20.42
N LEU A 52 17.14 11.25 -20.47
CA LEU A 52 17.13 12.25 -19.41
C LEU A 52 15.82 12.14 -18.63
N LEU A 53 15.91 11.76 -17.37
CA LEU A 53 14.77 11.67 -16.46
C LEU A 53 14.54 13.01 -15.75
N ALA A 54 13.29 13.42 -15.67
CA ALA A 54 12.85 14.52 -14.81
C ALA A 54 11.79 14.01 -13.84
N ARG A 55 11.99 14.31 -12.56
CA ARG A 55 10.99 14.10 -11.50
C ARG A 55 9.88 15.13 -11.65
N THR A 56 8.64 14.69 -11.50
CA THR A 56 7.48 15.59 -11.44
C THR A 56 7.00 15.78 -10.00
N SER A 57 6.18 16.80 -9.77
CA SER A 57 5.49 16.97 -8.47
C SER A 57 4.40 15.92 -8.24
N LEU A 58 3.83 15.33 -9.31
CA LEU A 58 2.87 14.22 -9.19
C LEU A 58 3.53 13.01 -8.50
N SER A 59 2.84 12.42 -7.54
CA SER A 59 3.29 11.26 -6.76
C SER A 59 2.12 10.40 -6.29
N ASP A 60 2.43 9.13 -6.02
CA ASP A 60 1.58 8.25 -5.24
C ASP A 60 2.02 8.31 -3.76
N THR A 61 1.06 8.36 -2.83
CA THR A 61 1.35 8.22 -1.39
C THR A 61 1.36 6.74 -1.00
N VAL A 62 2.49 6.27 -0.47
CA VAL A 62 2.68 4.91 0.01
C VAL A 62 2.57 4.88 1.53
N HIS A 63 1.59 4.13 2.05
CA HIS A 63 1.45 3.88 3.48
C HIS A 63 2.16 2.58 3.87
N LEU A 64 2.96 2.65 4.93
CA LEU A 64 3.68 1.51 5.48
C LEU A 64 3.07 1.15 6.82
N SER A 65 2.73 -0.12 7.01
CA SER A 65 2.20 -0.63 8.27
C SER A 65 2.91 -1.91 8.70
N ALA A 66 3.05 -2.12 10.01
CA ALA A 66 3.60 -3.35 10.56
C ALA A 66 2.67 -4.54 10.23
N GLY A 67 3.14 -5.44 9.36
CA GLY A 67 2.47 -6.71 9.12
C GLY A 67 2.80 -7.73 10.21
N SER A 68 1.79 -8.34 10.81
CA SER A 68 1.96 -9.59 11.57
C SER A 68 2.23 -10.74 10.57
N LYS A 69 3.15 -11.67 10.89
CA LYS A 69 3.41 -12.86 10.05
C LYS A 69 2.12 -13.67 9.90
N GLY A 70 1.45 -13.55 8.75
CA GLY A 70 0.16 -14.17 8.45
C GLY A 70 -0.98 -13.20 8.12
N GLY A 71 -0.75 -11.88 8.21
CA GLY A 71 -1.74 -10.87 7.85
C GLY A 71 -2.04 -10.86 6.34
N ARG A 72 -3.32 -11.04 5.98
CA ARG A 72 -3.81 -10.79 4.62
C ARG A 72 -3.57 -9.31 4.29
N PRO A 73 -3.03 -8.95 3.10
CA PRO A 73 -2.87 -7.55 2.73
C PRO A 73 -4.23 -6.85 2.77
N VAL A 74 -4.32 -5.78 3.56
CA VAL A 74 -5.49 -4.91 3.63
C VAL A 74 -5.58 -4.15 2.31
N GLY A 75 -6.64 -4.41 1.55
CA GLY A 75 -6.87 -3.76 0.25
C GLY A 75 -6.92 -2.25 0.41
N HIS A 76 -6.13 -1.53 -0.37
CA HIS A 76 -6.15 -0.07 -0.39
C HIS A 76 -7.43 0.40 -1.09
N GLY A 77 -8.29 1.08 -0.35
CA GLY A 77 -9.55 1.61 -0.84
C GLY A 77 -9.33 2.63 -1.95
N THR A 78 -10.02 2.44 -3.07
CA THR A 78 -10.19 3.44 -4.12
C THR A 78 -10.94 4.63 -3.55
N ARG A 79 -10.27 5.78 -3.46
CA ARG A 79 -10.95 7.08 -3.34
C ARG A 79 -11.43 7.55 -4.70
#